data_AF-A0A938N5H9-F1
#
_entry.id   AF-A0A938N5H9-F1
#
_cell.length_a   1.000
_cell.length_b   1.000
_cell.length_c   1.000
_cell.angle_alpha   90.00
_cell.angle_beta   90.00
_cell.angle_gamma   90.00
#
_symmetry.space_group_name_H-M   'P 1'
#
loop_
_entity.id
_entity.type
_entity.pdbx_description
1 polymer ?
#
loop_
_entity_poly.entity_id
_entity_poly.type
_entity_poly.pdbx_seq_one_letter_code
_entity_poly.pdbx_strand_id
1 'polypeptide(L)'
;MSPAMHHRSRRAFSLVELSIVLVIISSVAAVVLPAMLDSSHGRLIAARERLCADVMAAQAWSLANPTEPAVLTIGTQGYTLARGAQNTVVTFGPGGFEEAMNVRVAIAGAASGVLAFNHYGALAVAPGATAPIVELSIPGASDRLELEIAPTTGGMTERWYASP
;
A
#
# COMPACT_ATOMS: atom_id res chain seq x y z
N MET A 1 -63.26 -29.34 31.99
CA MET A 1 -62.40 -29.04 30.82
C MET A 1 -61.18 -28.28 31.34
N SER A 2 -60.04 -28.96 31.49
CA SER A 2 -58.78 -28.33 31.93
C SER A 2 -57.79 -28.32 30.75
N PRO A 3 -57.08 -27.21 30.51
CA PRO A 3 -56.19 -27.09 29.34
C PRO A 3 -54.84 -27.76 29.64
N ALA A 4 -54.38 -28.59 28.70
CA ALA A 4 -53.04 -29.19 28.74
C ALA A 4 -52.01 -28.12 28.34
N MET A 5 -51.15 -27.74 29.29
CA MET A 5 -50.07 -26.79 29.08
C MET A 5 -48.90 -27.50 28.39
N HIS A 6 -48.68 -27.23 27.10
CA HIS A 6 -47.53 -27.76 26.37
C HIS A 6 -46.23 -27.14 26.90
N HIS A 7 -45.45 -27.92 27.65
CA HIS A 7 -44.05 -27.58 27.95
C HIS A 7 -43.23 -27.67 26.66
N ARG A 8 -42.92 -26.51 26.06
CA ARG A 8 -41.86 -26.38 25.04
C ARG A 8 -40.54 -26.71 25.71
N SER A 9 -39.96 -27.86 25.38
CA SER A 9 -38.61 -28.23 25.81
C SER A 9 -37.60 -27.25 25.21
N ARG A 10 -37.07 -26.37 26.06
CA ARG A 10 -35.84 -25.63 25.75
C ARG A 10 -34.71 -26.65 25.73
N ARG A 11 -34.21 -26.99 24.54
CA ARG A 11 -33.02 -27.82 24.40
C ARG A 11 -31.82 -27.04 24.93
N ALA A 12 -31.33 -27.41 26.10
CA ALA A 12 -30.08 -26.89 26.65
C ALA A 12 -28.92 -27.61 25.95
N PHE A 13 -27.96 -26.86 25.42
CA PHE A 13 -26.72 -27.41 24.87
C PHE A 13 -25.92 -28.11 25.96
N SER A 14 -25.35 -29.27 25.65
CA SER A 14 -24.47 -29.96 26.61
C SER A 14 -23.12 -29.25 26.71
N LEU A 15 -22.49 -29.31 27.90
CA LEU A 15 -21.16 -28.74 28.12
C LEU A 15 -20.12 -29.35 27.17
N VAL A 16 -20.27 -30.64 26.88
CA VAL A 16 -19.43 -31.37 25.91
C VAL A 16 -19.61 -30.79 24.50
N GLU A 17 -20.84 -30.58 24.06
CA GLU A 17 -21.14 -30.00 22.75
C GLU A 17 -20.57 -28.58 22.61
N LEU A 18 -20.69 -27.77 23.67
CA LEU A 18 -20.06 -26.44 23.70
C LEU A 18 -18.53 -26.53 23.62
N SER A 19 -17.91 -27.48 24.32
CA SER A 19 -16.46 -27.67 24.28
C SER A 19 -15.98 -28.09 22.89
N ILE A 20 -16.71 -28.97 22.20
CA ILE A 20 -16.38 -29.42 20.84
C ILE A 20 -16.51 -28.26 19.85
N VAL A 21 -17.57 -27.47 19.94
CA VAL A 21 -17.76 -26.29 19.08
C VAL A 21 -16.64 -25.28 19.26
N LEU A 22 -16.23 -25.00 20.51
CA LEU A 22 -15.11 -24.09 20.78
C LEU A 22 -13.78 -24.61 20.20
N VAL A 23 -13.51 -25.92 20.32
CA VAL A 23 -12.32 -26.53 19.73
C VAL A 23 -12.34 -26.40 18.20
N ILE A 24 -13.49 -26.65 17.56
CA ILE A 24 -13.62 -26.52 16.10
C ILE A 24 -13.43 -25.06 15.66
N ILE A 25 -14.12 -24.10 16.30
CA ILE A 25 -14.01 -22.68 15.97
C ILE A 25 -12.57 -22.19 16.17
N SER A 26 -11.92 -22.56 17.27
CA SER A 26 -10.53 -22.14 17.55
C SER A 26 -9.54 -22.72 16.53
N SER A 27 -9.72 -23.97 16.12
CA SER A 27 -8.88 -24.63 15.12
C SER A 27 -9.05 -23.99 13.74
N VAL A 28 -10.29 -23.70 13.33
CA VAL A 28 -10.58 -23.00 12.08
C VAL A 28 -10.02 -21.58 12.11
N ALA A 29 -10.23 -20.85 13.21
CA ALA A 29 -9.72 -19.48 13.37
C ALA A 29 -8.18 -19.44 13.31
N ALA A 30 -7.49 -20.41 13.91
CA ALA A 30 -6.02 -20.48 13.87
C ALA A 30 -5.46 -20.63 12.44
N VAL A 31 -6.21 -21.23 11.52
CA VAL A 31 -5.81 -21.41 10.12
C VAL A 31 -6.26 -20.22 9.25
N VAL A 32 -7.48 -19.72 9.47
CA VAL A 32 -8.08 -18.69 8.61
C VAL A 32 -7.54 -17.28 8.94
N LEU A 33 -7.27 -16.97 10.20
CA LEU A 33 -6.83 -15.62 10.60
C LEU A 33 -5.50 -15.22 9.94
N PRO A 34 -4.44 -16.05 9.91
CA PRO A 34 -3.21 -15.70 9.20
C PRO A 34 -3.43 -15.41 7.71
N ALA A 35 -4.30 -16.18 7.05
CA ALA A 35 -4.60 -16.00 5.62
C ALA A 35 -5.42 -14.73 5.33
N MET A 36 -6.35 -14.35 6.21
CA MET A 36 -7.07 -13.07 6.08
C MET A 36 -6.23 -11.87 6.49
N LEU A 37 -5.18 -12.07 7.29
CA LEU A 37 -4.23 -11.03 7.67
C LEU A 37 -3.19 -10.77 6.57
N ASP A 38 -2.99 -11.68 5.62
CA ASP A 38 -2.09 -11.49 4.48
C ASP A 38 -2.71 -10.60 3.39
N SER A 39 -3.05 -9.38 3.80
CA SER A 39 -3.48 -8.27 2.94
C SER A 39 -2.29 -7.56 2.28
N SER A 40 -1.10 -8.18 2.31
CA SER A 40 0.15 -7.61 1.85
C SER A 40 0.06 -7.14 0.40
N HIS A 41 -0.50 -7.98 -0.47
CA HIS A 41 -0.71 -7.67 -1.87
C HIS A 41 -1.63 -6.46 -2.08
N GLY A 42 -2.76 -6.42 -1.36
CA GLY A 42 -3.71 -5.29 -1.42
C GLY A 42 -3.10 -3.98 -0.94
N ARG A 43 -2.28 -4.03 0.11
CA ARG A 43 -1.56 -2.86 0.63
C ARG A 43 -0.51 -2.33 -0.35
N LEU A 44 0.20 -3.23 -1.04
CA LEU A 44 1.15 -2.85 -2.10
C LEU A 44 0.42 -2.20 -3.28
N ILE A 45 -0.75 -2.72 -3.68
CA ILE A 45 -1.59 -2.10 -4.73
C ILE A 45 -2.05 -0.70 -4.28
N ALA A 46 -2.54 -0.54 -3.05
CA ALA A 46 -2.96 0.76 -2.54
C ALA A 46 -1.80 1.77 -2.53
N ALA A 47 -0.63 1.36 -2.04
CA ALA A 47 0.58 2.18 -2.05
C ALA A 47 0.99 2.61 -3.46
N ARG A 48 0.95 1.67 -4.42
CA ARG A 48 1.21 1.92 -5.85
C ARG A 48 0.25 2.97 -6.39
N GLU A 49 -1.06 2.75 -6.26
CA GLU A 49 -2.08 3.65 -6.80
C GLU A 49 -1.90 5.06 -6.26
N ARG A 50 -1.63 5.19 -4.96
CA ARG A 50 -1.38 6.46 -4.32
C ARG A 50 -0.14 7.16 -4.88
N LEU A 51 0.97 6.42 -5.05
CA LEU A 51 2.22 6.94 -5.63
C LEU A 51 2.05 7.34 -7.10
N CYS A 52 1.38 6.50 -7.91
CA CYS A 52 1.07 6.79 -9.31
C CYS A 52 0.28 8.09 -9.44
N ALA A 53 -0.78 8.24 -8.65
CA ALA A 53 -1.61 9.43 -8.63
C ALA A 53 -0.80 10.68 -8.27
N ASP A 54 0.07 10.60 -7.27
CA ASP A 54 0.90 11.73 -6.82
C ASP A 54 2.00 12.07 -7.84
N VAL A 55 2.58 11.10 -8.54
CA VAL A 55 3.51 11.36 -9.65
C VAL A 55 2.78 12.05 -10.80
N MET A 56 1.61 11.57 -11.21
CA MET A 56 0.81 12.24 -12.25
C MET A 56 0.44 13.68 -11.84
N ALA A 57 0.08 13.89 -10.56
CA ALA A 57 -0.18 15.22 -10.02
C ALA A 57 1.07 16.12 -10.01
N ALA A 58 2.25 15.56 -9.71
CA ALA A 58 3.53 16.27 -9.75
C ALA A 58 3.89 16.70 -11.18
N GLN A 59 3.68 15.83 -12.17
CA GLN A 59 3.88 16.16 -13.58
C GLN A 59 2.95 17.28 -14.03
N ALA A 60 1.64 17.16 -13.75
CA ALA A 60 0.66 18.17 -14.09
C ALA A 60 0.96 19.52 -13.43
N TRP A 61 1.38 19.51 -12.16
CA TRP A 61 1.82 20.71 -11.45
C TRP A 61 3.02 21.38 -12.14
N SER A 62 4.05 20.60 -12.49
CA SER A 62 5.29 21.12 -13.07
C SER A 62 5.08 21.71 -14.46
N LEU A 63 4.15 21.14 -15.23
CA LEU A 63 3.73 21.70 -16.52
C LEU A 63 2.97 23.03 -16.35
N ALA A 64 2.11 23.12 -15.33
CA ALA A 64 1.35 24.34 -15.04
C ALA A 64 2.19 25.44 -14.38
N ASN A 65 3.25 25.07 -13.65
CA ASN A 65 4.09 25.98 -12.86
C ASN A 65 5.58 25.80 -13.22
N PRO A 66 6.01 26.25 -14.42
CA PRO A 66 7.35 25.95 -14.95
C PRO A 66 8.50 26.55 -14.14
N THR A 67 8.24 27.61 -13.35
CA THR A 67 9.23 28.24 -12.46
C THR A 67 9.37 27.54 -11.11
N GLU A 68 8.39 26.72 -10.72
CA GLU A 68 8.37 25.97 -9.47
C GLU A 68 7.96 24.50 -9.71
N PRO A 69 8.79 23.71 -10.42
CA PRO A 69 8.49 22.31 -10.67
C PRO A 69 8.34 21.51 -9.37
N ALA A 70 7.53 20.45 -9.44
CA ALA A 70 7.33 19.56 -8.32
C ALA A 70 8.58 18.72 -8.03
N VAL A 71 8.74 18.32 -6.77
CA VAL A 71 9.82 17.44 -6.32
C VAL A 71 9.22 16.37 -5.41
N LEU A 72 9.46 15.10 -5.74
CA LEU A 72 9.07 13.97 -4.90
C LEU A 72 10.33 13.45 -4.18
N THR A 73 10.32 13.44 -2.85
CA THR A 73 11.40 12.91 -2.03
C THR A 73 10.95 11.62 -1.37
N ILE A 74 11.60 10.51 -1.71
CA ILE A 74 11.25 9.18 -1.18
C ILE A 74 11.86 9.01 0.20
N GLY A 75 11.02 8.61 1.17
CA GLY A 75 11.43 8.19 2.50
C GLY A 75 11.17 6.69 2.70
N THR A 76 11.62 6.13 3.81
CA THR A 76 11.52 4.68 4.06
C THR A 76 10.09 4.18 4.28
N GLN A 77 9.16 5.05 4.67
CA GLN A 77 7.76 4.71 5.00
C GLN A 77 6.76 5.56 4.21
N GLY A 78 7.17 6.09 3.06
CA GLY A 78 6.34 7.00 2.27
C GLY A 78 7.19 8.02 1.54
N TYR A 79 6.66 9.21 1.31
CA TYR A 79 7.34 10.24 0.54
C TYR A 79 6.78 11.62 0.83
N THR A 80 7.51 12.65 0.41
CA THR A 80 7.04 14.04 0.43
C THR A 80 6.95 14.56 -1.00
N LEU A 81 5.81 15.13 -1.36
CA LEU A 81 5.60 15.84 -2.62
C LEU A 81 5.63 17.35 -2.36
N ALA A 82 6.67 18.02 -2.83
CA ALA A 82 6.79 19.47 -2.84
C ALA A 82 6.26 20.05 -4.15
N ARG A 83 5.46 21.11 -4.05
CA ARG A 83 4.84 21.86 -5.15
C ARG A 83 4.95 23.35 -4.83
N GLY A 84 6.06 23.96 -5.24
CA GLY A 84 6.42 25.31 -4.80
C GLY A 84 6.59 25.37 -3.28
N ALA A 85 5.89 26.29 -2.62
CA ALA A 85 5.89 26.41 -1.16
C ALA A 85 5.02 25.36 -0.43
N GLN A 86 4.25 24.54 -1.16
CA GLN A 86 3.35 23.54 -0.56
C GLN A 86 4.03 22.18 -0.49
N ASN A 87 4.03 21.56 0.70
CA ASN A 87 4.50 20.20 0.89
C ASN A 87 3.36 19.28 1.34
N THR A 88 3.18 18.18 0.64
CA THR A 88 2.31 17.08 1.04
C THR A 88 3.17 15.92 1.51
N VAL A 89 3.05 15.54 2.78
CA VAL A 89 3.73 14.35 3.33
C VAL A 89 2.76 13.17 3.28
N VAL A 90 3.18 12.09 2.64
CA VAL A 90 2.45 10.83 2.58
C VAL A 90 3.22 9.80 3.39
N THR A 91 2.57 9.26 4.43
CA THR A 91 3.12 8.22 5.30
C THR A 91 2.26 6.98 5.19
N PHE A 92 2.87 5.83 4.91
CA PHE A 92 2.24 4.52 4.80
C PHE A 92 2.11 3.86 6.18
N GLY A 93 1.13 4.33 6.94
CA GLY A 93 0.93 3.91 8.32
C GLY A 93 -0.17 4.70 9.04
N PRO A 94 -0.35 4.45 10.35
CA PRO A 94 -1.38 5.08 11.16
C PRO A 94 -1.28 6.62 11.10
N GLY A 95 -2.43 7.28 10.94
CA GLY A 95 -2.47 8.75 10.82
C GLY A 95 -1.97 9.31 9.49
N GLY A 96 -1.70 8.44 8.50
CA GLY A 96 -1.40 8.80 7.12
C GLY A 96 -2.33 8.05 6.16
N PHE A 97 -1.75 7.30 5.22
CA PHE A 97 -2.46 6.44 4.29
C PHE A 97 -2.47 5.00 4.82
N GLU A 98 -3.54 4.67 5.54
CA GLU A 98 -3.65 3.44 6.32
C GLU A 98 -3.86 2.19 5.45
N GLU A 99 -4.44 2.37 4.26
CA GLU A 99 -4.61 1.32 3.26
C GLU A 99 -3.27 0.74 2.77
N ALA A 100 -2.18 1.48 2.93
CA ALA A 100 -0.81 1.06 2.65
C ALA A 100 0.01 0.81 3.92
N MET A 101 -0.61 0.58 5.08
CA MET A 101 0.08 0.44 6.37
C MET A 101 1.33 -0.44 6.26
N ASN A 102 2.44 -0.10 6.94
CA ASN A 102 3.73 -0.82 6.96
C ASN A 102 4.38 -1.11 5.59
N VAL A 103 3.89 -0.53 4.50
CA VAL A 103 4.62 -0.54 3.23
C VAL A 103 5.87 0.33 3.39
N ARG A 104 7.01 -0.23 3.05
CA ARG A 104 8.29 0.47 2.93
C ARG A 104 8.52 0.87 1.49
N VAL A 105 9.20 1.99 1.34
CA VAL A 105 9.60 2.52 0.04
C VAL A 105 11.11 2.59 0.00
N ALA A 106 11.69 2.08 -1.08
CA ALA A 106 13.08 2.28 -1.43
C ALA A 106 13.17 2.80 -2.86
N ILE A 107 14.28 3.45 -3.18
CA ILE A 107 14.49 3.99 -4.53
C ILE A 107 15.92 3.75 -4.98
N ALA A 108 16.06 3.30 -6.22
CA ALA A 108 17.32 3.17 -6.93
C ALA A 108 17.30 4.07 -8.18
N GLY A 109 18.49 4.44 -8.69
CA GLY A 109 18.61 5.26 -9.90
C GLY A 109 18.23 6.74 -9.71
N ALA A 110 17.96 7.19 -8.49
CA ALA A 110 17.69 8.59 -8.15
C ALA A 110 18.74 9.14 -7.17
N ALA A 111 19.25 10.35 -7.44
CA ALA A 111 20.19 11.01 -6.55
C ALA A 111 19.51 11.35 -5.22
N SER A 112 20.06 10.84 -4.10
CA SER A 112 19.56 11.09 -2.74
C SER A 112 18.08 10.76 -2.52
N GLY A 113 17.51 9.85 -3.33
CA GLY A 113 16.09 9.48 -3.28
C GLY A 113 15.12 10.56 -3.76
N VAL A 114 15.60 11.52 -4.56
CA VAL A 114 14.81 12.63 -5.07
C VAL A 114 14.45 12.42 -6.54
N LEU A 115 13.16 12.56 -6.84
CA LEU A 115 12.60 12.63 -8.18
C LEU A 115 12.14 14.07 -8.44
N ALA A 116 13.04 14.87 -9.00
CA ALA A 116 12.73 16.24 -9.41
C ALA A 116 12.10 16.22 -10.81
N PHE A 117 11.03 16.99 -11.01
CA PHE A 117 10.40 17.18 -12.31
C PHE A 117 10.92 18.46 -12.97
N ASN A 118 10.89 18.52 -14.31
CA ASN A 118 11.19 19.72 -15.09
C ASN A 118 9.90 20.38 -15.59
N HIS A 119 10.04 21.53 -16.27
CA HIS A 119 8.91 22.30 -16.80
C HIS A 119 8.13 21.62 -17.94
N TYR A 120 8.59 20.46 -18.43
CA TYR A 120 7.84 19.62 -19.36
C TYR A 120 7.08 18.48 -18.65
N GLY A 121 7.12 18.42 -17.32
CA GLY A 121 6.55 17.32 -16.54
C GLY A 121 7.34 16.01 -16.65
N ALA A 122 8.56 16.05 -17.20
CA ALA A 122 9.47 14.92 -17.21
C ALA A 122 10.39 14.94 -15.97
N LEU A 123 11.02 13.82 -15.63
CA LEU A 123 12.05 13.80 -14.60
C LEU A 123 13.28 14.57 -15.07
N ALA A 124 13.81 15.43 -14.18
CA ALA A 124 15.01 16.21 -14.39
C ALA A 124 16.27 15.35 -14.14
N VAL A 125 16.46 14.33 -14.96
CA VAL A 125 17.65 13.45 -14.92
C VAL A 125 18.61 13.77 -16.06
N ALA A 126 19.89 13.43 -15.87
CA ALA A 126 20.90 13.58 -16.92
C ALA A 126 20.57 12.67 -18.12
N PRO A 127 20.92 13.08 -19.36
CA PRO A 127 20.81 12.20 -20.52
C PRO A 127 21.58 10.89 -20.31
N GLY A 128 20.93 9.75 -20.56
CA GLY A 128 21.51 8.42 -20.35
C GLY A 128 21.55 7.96 -18.88
N ALA A 129 20.96 8.71 -17.95
CA ALA A 129 20.75 8.23 -16.58
C ALA A 129 19.82 7.01 -16.56
N THR A 130 20.11 6.07 -15.67
CA THR A 130 19.24 4.92 -15.41
C THR A 130 17.87 5.41 -14.95
N ALA A 131 16.80 4.79 -15.46
CA ALA A 131 15.45 5.08 -15.00
C ALA A 131 15.34 4.76 -13.51
N PRO A 132 14.76 5.67 -12.70
CA PRO A 132 14.60 5.41 -11.29
C PRO A 132 13.57 4.30 -11.06
N ILE A 133 13.88 3.44 -10.09
CA ILE A 133 13.03 2.32 -9.69
C ILE A 133 12.63 2.55 -8.25
N VAL A 134 11.32 2.61 -8.00
CA VAL A 134 10.76 2.66 -6.65
C VAL A 134 10.33 1.25 -6.26
N GLU A 135 10.94 0.70 -5.21
CA GLU A 135 10.53 -0.58 -4.63
C GLU A 135 9.51 -0.32 -3.50
N LEU A 136 8.41 -1.06 -3.54
CA LEU A 136 7.42 -1.15 -2.48
C LEU A 136 7.47 -2.56 -1.89
N SER A 137 7.68 -2.66 -0.58
CA SER A 137 7.81 -3.93 0.13
C SER A 137 7.18 -3.87 1.52
N ILE A 138 6.78 -5.02 2.05
CA ILE A 138 6.29 -5.13 3.43
C ILE A 138 7.28 -6.02 4.20
N PRO A 139 7.81 -5.57 5.35
CA PRO A 139 8.74 -6.38 6.14
C PRO A 139 8.12 -7.72 6.53
N GLY A 140 8.80 -8.81 6.18
CA GLY A 140 8.33 -10.17 6.47
C GLY A 140 7.31 -10.73 5.48
N ALA A 141 6.85 -9.94 4.50
CA ALA A 141 6.09 -10.45 3.37
C ALA A 141 7.02 -10.93 2.25
N SER A 142 6.58 -11.93 1.49
CA SER A 142 7.26 -12.41 0.28
C SER A 142 7.07 -11.48 -0.90
N ASP A 143 5.97 -10.73 -0.91
CA ASP A 143 5.56 -9.90 -2.03
C ASP A 143 6.32 -8.58 -2.02
N ARG A 144 6.84 -8.21 -3.19
CA ARG A 144 7.37 -6.88 -3.46
C ARG A 144 7.00 -6.42 -4.87
N LEU A 145 6.93 -5.12 -5.03
CA LEU A 145 6.56 -4.46 -6.27
C LEU A 145 7.64 -3.43 -6.62
N GLU A 146 8.18 -3.52 -7.83
CA GLU A 146 9.07 -2.50 -8.38
C GLU A 146 8.31 -1.65 -9.41
N LEU A 147 8.49 -0.34 -9.34
CA LEU A 147 7.92 0.64 -10.24
C LEU A 147 9.05 1.40 -10.93
N GLU A 148 9.29 1.10 -12.21
CA GLU A 148 10.24 1.85 -13.03
C GLU A 148 9.52 3.08 -13.60
N ILE A 149 10.06 4.27 -13.32
CA ILE A 149 9.47 5.53 -13.77
C ILE A 149 10.25 6.00 -15.01
N ALA A 150 9.57 6.01 -16.16
CA ALA A 150 10.15 6.48 -17.41
C ALA A 150 10.56 7.96 -17.27
N PRO A 151 11.84 8.31 -17.48
CA PRO A 151 12.29 9.67 -17.20
C PRO A 151 11.64 10.76 -18.03
N THR A 152 11.26 10.46 -19.28
CA THR A 152 10.74 11.44 -20.23
C THR A 152 9.22 11.59 -20.17
N THR A 153 8.49 10.51 -19.91
CA THR A 153 7.03 10.51 -19.91
C THR A 153 6.43 10.43 -18.51
N GLY A 154 7.22 10.04 -17.50
CA GLY A 154 6.76 9.66 -16.17
C GLY A 154 5.85 8.43 -16.15
N GLY A 155 5.70 7.73 -17.28
CA GLY A 155 4.97 6.47 -17.34
C GLY A 155 5.61 5.46 -16.40
N MET A 156 4.80 4.71 -15.66
CA MET A 156 5.28 3.70 -14.74
C MET A 156 5.12 2.31 -15.33
N THR A 157 6.21 1.54 -15.32
CA THR A 157 6.18 0.11 -15.63
C THR A 157 6.33 -0.66 -14.33
N GLU A 158 5.42 -1.60 -14.09
CA GLU A 158 5.44 -2.41 -12.88
C GLU A 158 6.06 -3.79 -13.09
N ARG A 159 6.74 -4.29 -12.05
CA ARG A 159 7.19 -5.66 -11.96
C ARG A 159 6.90 -6.23 -10.59
N TRP A 160 6.12 -7.31 -10.58
CA TRP A 160 5.77 -8.05 -9.38
C TRP A 160 6.76 -9.17 -9.11
N TYR A 161 7.14 -9.33 -7.85
CA TYR A 161 7.89 -10.49 -7.40
C TYR A 161 7.12 -11.15 -6.27
N ALA A 162 6.66 -12.37 -6.53
CA ALA A 162 6.30 -13.32 -5.49
C ALA A 162 7.55 -14.15 -5.16
N SER A 163 7.72 -14.57 -3.90
CA SER A 163 8.71 -15.62 -3.60
C SER A 163 8.31 -16.92 -4.32
N PRO A 164 9.27 -17.73 -4.81
CA PRO A 164 9.01 -19.11 -5.21
C PRO A 164 8.40 -19.95 -4.07
#